data_AF-A0A224Y8I3-F1
#
_entry.id   AF-A0A224Y8I3-F1
#
_cell.length_a   1.000
_cell.length_b   1.000
_cell.length_c   1.000
_cell.angle_alpha   90.00
_cell.angle_beta   90.00
_cell.angle_gamma   90.00
#
_symmetry.space_group_name_H-M   'P 1'
#
loop_
_entity.id
_entity.type
_entity.pdbx_description
1 polymer ?
#
loop_
_entity_poly.entity_id
_entity_poly.type
_entity_poly.pdbx_seq_one_letter_code
_entity_poly.pdbx_strand_id
1 'polypeptide(L)'
;MASATPPGSLPDPTQPAQQEQTACNVASALQGTTQAQLLHEPGFHGVWEQLVVDIVDRQAWKVEGFDGLTSLDAYFEDVRHYPVENERIRMKQRRDAALRLRSNPERWSRIALNALRELAADSPGPAVATLAQSGFLAAFKDFAVHTRYFQVTRNLMESAGITVFVSGHASSSTHDIDKLDPIMLVGYSERWEDRKDTALWHACLESHYSLN
;
A
#
# COMPACT_ATOMS: atom_id res chain seq x y z
N MET A 1 -45.01 33.59 42.21
CA MET A 1 -45.19 34.39 40.97
C MET A 1 -43.84 34.58 40.33
N ALA A 2 -43.79 34.38 39.02
CA ALA A 2 -42.61 34.03 38.23
C ALA A 2 -41.63 35.19 38.02
N SER A 3 -40.33 34.89 38.09
CA SER A 3 -39.23 35.75 37.64
C SER A 3 -38.82 35.30 36.25
N ALA A 4 -38.98 36.17 35.25
CA ALA A 4 -38.68 35.91 33.85
C ALA A 4 -37.19 36.11 33.55
N THR A 5 -36.58 35.12 32.92
CA THR A 5 -35.23 35.12 32.33
C THR A 5 -35.26 35.88 30.98
N PRO A 6 -34.23 36.65 30.60
CA PRO A 6 -34.15 37.25 29.26
C PRO A 6 -33.75 36.19 28.20
N PRO A 7 -34.15 36.37 26.93
CA PRO A 7 -33.87 35.41 25.86
C PRO A 7 -32.39 35.44 25.48
N GLY A 8 -31.81 34.26 25.31
CA GLY A 8 -30.45 34.07 24.80
C GLY A 8 -30.35 34.47 23.33
N SER A 9 -29.27 35.17 23.00
CA SER A 9 -28.88 35.51 21.63
C SER A 9 -28.61 34.24 20.83
N LEU A 10 -29.21 34.14 19.64
CA LEU A 10 -28.87 33.11 18.65
C LEU A 10 -27.43 33.29 18.17
N PRO A 11 -26.66 32.21 17.92
CA PRO A 11 -25.36 32.31 17.29
C PRO A 11 -25.47 32.71 15.81
N ASP A 12 -24.59 33.61 15.41
CA ASP A 12 -24.44 34.14 14.05
C ASP A 12 -23.96 33.03 13.08
N PRO A 13 -24.64 32.78 11.93
CA PRO A 13 -24.30 31.67 11.04
C PRO A 13 -23.13 31.96 10.08
N THR A 14 -22.33 33.00 10.32
CA THR A 14 -21.22 33.37 9.42
C THR A 14 -19.84 33.10 10.01
N GLN A 15 -19.49 31.82 10.19
CA GLN A 15 -18.06 31.41 10.24
C GLN A 15 -17.82 30.03 9.62
N PRO A 16 -17.41 29.98 8.33
CA PRO A 16 -16.60 28.90 7.81
C PRO A 16 -15.28 29.49 7.30
N ALA A 17 -14.28 29.63 8.18
CA ALA A 17 -12.96 30.11 7.74
C ALA A 17 -11.77 29.53 8.52
N GLN A 18 -11.99 28.77 9.62
CA GLN A 18 -10.88 28.22 10.42
C GLN A 18 -10.65 26.72 10.28
N GLN A 19 -11.52 25.97 9.60
CA GLN A 19 -11.30 24.53 9.34
C GLN A 19 -10.57 24.25 8.02
N GLU A 20 -10.68 25.11 6.99
CA GLU A 20 -10.02 24.88 5.70
C GLU A 20 -8.53 25.24 5.69
N GLN A 21 -8.08 26.17 6.54
CA GLN A 21 -6.65 26.53 6.63
C GLN A 21 -5.79 25.44 7.28
N THR A 22 -6.35 24.67 8.22
CA THR A 22 -5.63 23.57 8.86
C THR A 22 -5.48 22.38 7.92
N ALA A 23 -6.48 22.10 7.07
CA ALA A 23 -6.40 21.05 6.04
C ALA A 23 -5.40 21.39 4.92
N CYS A 24 -5.31 22.67 4.52
CA CYS A 24 -4.38 23.13 3.47
C CYS A 24 -2.90 23.06 3.93
N ASN A 25 -2.63 23.29 5.21
CA ASN A 25 -1.28 23.21 5.78
C ASN A 25 -0.79 21.76 5.98
N VAL A 26 -1.68 20.81 6.29
CA VAL A 26 -1.33 19.37 6.38
C VAL A 26 -1.09 18.79 4.98
N ALA A 27 -1.87 19.18 3.98
CA ALA A 27 -1.69 18.75 2.59
C ALA A 27 -0.37 19.26 1.98
N SER A 28 0.06 20.47 2.34
CA SER A 28 1.33 21.04 1.86
C SER A 28 2.56 20.44 2.56
N ALA A 29 2.44 19.97 3.80
CA ALA A 29 3.53 19.28 4.51
C ALA A 29 3.79 17.86 3.97
N LEU A 30 2.80 17.23 3.34
CA LEU A 30 2.91 15.88 2.77
C LEU A 30 3.39 15.85 1.30
N GLN A 31 3.47 17.00 0.63
CA GLN A 31 3.88 17.09 -0.78
C GLN A 31 5.41 17.21 -0.98
N GLY A 32 6.18 17.38 0.09
CA GLY A 32 7.64 17.57 0.02
C GLY A 32 8.49 16.31 0.21
N THR A 33 7.92 15.24 0.76
CA THR A 33 8.67 14.02 1.05
C THR A 33 8.80 13.20 -0.22
N THR A 34 9.89 13.44 -0.96
CA THR A 34 10.29 12.52 -2.03
C THR A 34 10.35 11.10 -1.46
N GLN A 35 9.90 10.10 -2.23
CA GLN A 35 9.93 8.67 -1.84
C GLN A 35 11.32 8.22 -1.35
N ALA A 36 12.38 8.94 -1.73
CA ALA A 36 13.76 8.77 -1.28
C ALA A 36 14.02 9.21 0.18
N GLN A 37 13.28 10.19 0.73
CA GLN A 37 13.42 10.65 2.11
C GLN A 37 12.70 9.75 3.12
N LEU A 38 11.63 9.04 2.70
CA LEU A 38 10.96 8.02 3.51
C LEU A 38 11.85 6.81 3.82
N LEU A 39 12.85 6.54 2.97
CA LEU A 39 13.83 5.46 3.17
C LEU A 39 14.87 5.76 4.26
N HIS A 40 14.94 7.00 4.77
CA HIS A 40 15.93 7.45 5.74
C HIS A 40 15.33 7.88 7.09
N GLU A 41 14.08 7.54 7.39
CA GLU A 41 13.56 7.72 8.74
C GLU A 41 14.30 6.80 9.73
N PRO A 42 14.78 7.32 10.87
CA PRO A 42 15.27 6.49 11.97
C PRO A 42 14.26 5.37 12.29
N GLY A 43 14.72 4.12 12.26
CA GLY A 43 13.87 2.95 12.54
C GLY A 43 13.22 2.28 11.31
N PHE A 44 13.58 2.65 10.07
CA PHE A 44 13.12 1.91 8.87
C PHE A 44 13.56 0.44 8.88
N HIS A 45 14.72 0.13 9.43
CA HIS A 45 15.18 -1.25 9.67
C HIS A 45 14.20 -2.06 10.53
N GLY A 46 13.68 -1.44 11.60
CA GLY A 46 12.72 -2.07 12.50
C GLY A 46 11.38 -2.42 11.84
N VAL A 47 11.03 -1.78 10.72
CA VAL A 47 9.85 -2.12 9.92
C VAL A 47 9.99 -3.51 9.32
N TRP A 48 11.13 -3.77 8.69
CA TRP A 48 11.38 -5.03 8.03
C TRP A 48 11.54 -6.16 9.05
N GLU A 49 12.20 -5.90 10.18
CA GLU A 49 12.27 -6.86 11.29
C GLU A 49 10.88 -7.21 11.82
N GLN A 50 10.02 -6.21 12.04
CA GLN A 50 8.65 -6.44 12.51
C GLN A 50 7.82 -7.22 11.48
N LEU A 51 7.94 -6.90 10.20
CA LEU A 51 7.28 -7.65 9.12
C LEU A 51 7.80 -9.09 9.06
N VAL A 52 9.09 -9.34 9.27
CA VAL A 52 9.63 -10.70 9.35
C VAL A 52 8.99 -11.45 10.51
N VAL A 53 8.89 -10.84 11.69
CA VAL A 53 8.22 -11.47 12.84
C VAL A 53 6.74 -11.78 12.53
N ASP A 54 6.01 -10.80 12.01
CA ASP A 54 4.57 -10.91 11.80
C ASP A 54 4.21 -11.88 10.66
N ILE A 55 4.91 -11.79 9.53
CA ILE A 55 4.59 -12.56 8.32
C ILE A 55 5.33 -13.90 8.29
N VAL A 56 6.62 -13.90 8.61
CA VAL A 56 7.51 -15.03 8.36
C VAL A 56 7.59 -15.96 9.57
N ASP A 57 7.92 -15.42 10.74
CA ASP A 57 8.19 -16.25 11.93
C ASP A 57 6.90 -16.80 12.54
N ARG A 58 5.82 -16.01 12.50
CA ARG A 58 4.47 -16.46 12.86
C ARG A 58 3.76 -17.21 11.74
N GLN A 59 4.39 -17.34 10.57
CA GLN A 59 3.81 -17.95 9.36
C GLN A 59 2.43 -17.38 9.01
N ALA A 60 2.22 -16.09 9.26
CA ALA A 60 0.90 -15.46 9.10
C ALA A 60 0.53 -15.21 7.63
N TRP A 61 1.39 -15.58 6.68
CA TRP A 61 1.09 -15.49 5.26
C TRP A 61 1.84 -16.55 4.44
N LYS A 62 1.07 -17.29 3.67
CA LYS A 62 1.52 -18.18 2.60
C LYS A 62 0.40 -18.24 1.56
N VAL A 63 0.75 -18.11 0.29
CA VAL A 63 -0.22 -18.23 -0.79
C VAL A 63 -0.26 -19.67 -1.29
N GLU A 64 -1.37 -20.36 -1.06
CA GLU A 64 -1.62 -21.72 -1.57
C GLU A 64 -2.27 -21.72 -2.96
N GLY A 65 -2.95 -20.62 -3.29
CA GLY A 65 -3.56 -20.34 -4.58
C GLY A 65 -3.96 -18.87 -4.65
N PHE A 66 -4.02 -18.33 -5.86
CA PHE A 66 -4.66 -17.04 -6.09
C PHE A 66 -6.09 -17.29 -6.58
N ASP A 67 -6.98 -16.35 -6.27
CA ASP A 67 -8.36 -16.35 -6.75
C ASP A 67 -8.44 -16.21 -8.28
N GLY A 68 -9.65 -16.42 -8.82
CA GLY A 68 -9.89 -16.47 -10.26
C GLY A 68 -9.83 -15.12 -10.98
N LEU A 69 -9.62 -13.99 -10.28
CA LEU A 69 -9.69 -12.68 -10.89
C LEU A 69 -8.61 -11.71 -10.38
N THR A 70 -7.82 -11.26 -11.35
CA THR A 70 -7.31 -9.90 -11.55
C THR A 70 -6.70 -10.00 -12.94
N SER A 71 -7.56 -10.13 -13.95
CA SER A 71 -7.09 -10.45 -15.29
C SER A 71 -6.31 -9.25 -15.84
N LEU A 72 -5.22 -9.53 -16.55
CA LEU A 72 -4.51 -8.52 -17.32
C LEU A 72 -5.29 -8.11 -18.59
N ASP A 73 -6.58 -8.42 -18.68
CA ASP A 73 -7.41 -8.20 -19.88
C ASP A 73 -7.44 -6.72 -20.28
N ALA A 74 -7.21 -5.82 -19.32
CA ALA A 74 -7.05 -4.38 -19.55
C ALA A 74 -5.79 -3.97 -20.34
N TYR A 75 -4.85 -4.87 -20.65
CA TYR A 75 -3.59 -4.54 -21.34
C TYR A 75 -3.79 -3.73 -22.64
N PHE A 76 -4.76 -4.12 -23.46
CA PHE A 76 -5.01 -3.43 -24.73
C PHE A 76 -5.53 -2.01 -24.54
N GLU A 77 -6.28 -1.75 -23.48
CA GLU A 77 -6.75 -0.41 -23.15
C GLU A 77 -5.63 0.42 -22.55
N ASP A 78 -4.83 -0.18 -21.66
CA ASP A 78 -3.83 0.53 -20.88
C ASP A 78 -2.62 0.98 -21.71
N VAL A 79 -2.29 0.27 -22.78
CA VAL A 79 -1.14 0.57 -23.65
C VAL A 79 -1.20 2.00 -24.21
N ARG A 80 -2.40 2.59 -24.34
CA ARG A 80 -2.59 3.99 -24.80
C ARG A 80 -1.96 5.02 -23.85
N HIS A 81 -1.80 4.68 -22.58
CA HIS A 81 -1.19 5.57 -21.58
C HIS A 81 0.35 5.62 -21.68
N TYR A 82 0.94 4.76 -22.53
CA TYR A 82 2.38 4.59 -22.74
C TYR A 82 2.75 4.89 -24.21
N PRO A 83 2.86 6.19 -24.59
CA PRO A 83 3.15 6.59 -25.98
C PRO A 83 4.59 6.25 -26.40
N VAL A 84 5.51 6.08 -25.45
CA VAL A 84 6.92 5.74 -25.70
C VAL A 84 7.10 4.22 -25.72
N GLU A 85 7.80 3.71 -26.73
CA GLU A 85 8.00 2.25 -26.93
C GLU A 85 8.68 1.58 -25.74
N ASN A 86 9.75 2.15 -25.21
CA ASN A 86 10.46 1.60 -24.06
C ASN A 86 9.57 1.51 -22.82
N GLU A 87 8.64 2.46 -22.62
CA GLU A 87 7.70 2.40 -21.50
C GLU A 87 6.67 1.28 -21.70
N ARG A 88 6.19 1.06 -22.93
CA ARG A 88 5.33 -0.10 -23.26
C ARG A 88 6.04 -1.41 -23.00
N ILE A 89 7.31 -1.52 -23.39
CA ILE A 89 8.13 -2.71 -23.15
C ILE A 89 8.24 -2.96 -21.65
N ARG A 90 8.55 -1.93 -20.85
CA ARG A 90 8.63 -2.04 -19.39
C ARG A 90 7.29 -2.47 -18.77
N MET A 91 6.18 -1.83 -19.15
CA MET A 91 4.84 -2.19 -18.69
C MET A 91 4.53 -3.65 -18.99
N LYS A 92 4.76 -4.08 -20.24
CA LYS A 92 4.55 -5.46 -20.66
C LYS A 92 5.43 -6.45 -19.88
N GLN A 93 6.71 -6.17 -19.72
CA GLN A 93 7.64 -7.02 -18.96
C GLN A 93 7.19 -7.18 -17.51
N ARG A 94 6.75 -6.10 -16.85
CA ARG A 94 6.25 -6.12 -15.47
C ARG A 94 4.98 -6.99 -15.36
N ARG A 95 4.04 -6.82 -16.29
CA ARG A 95 2.81 -7.62 -16.38
C ARG A 95 3.08 -9.11 -16.66
N ASP A 96 3.99 -9.42 -17.59
CA ASP A 96 4.42 -10.79 -17.88
C ASP A 96 5.13 -11.45 -16.68
N ALA A 97 5.89 -10.67 -15.90
CA ALA A 97 6.49 -11.13 -14.66
C ALA A 97 5.43 -11.46 -13.59
N ALA A 98 4.39 -10.62 -13.47
CA ALA A 98 3.28 -10.85 -12.54
C ALA A 98 2.60 -12.19 -12.82
N LEU A 99 2.21 -12.44 -14.07
CA LEU A 99 1.56 -13.71 -14.46
C LEU A 99 2.44 -14.92 -14.14
N ARG A 100 3.72 -14.83 -14.46
CA ARG A 100 4.68 -15.93 -14.27
C ARG A 100 4.97 -16.21 -12.78
N LEU A 101 4.88 -15.21 -11.92
CA LEU A 101 5.00 -15.37 -10.47
C LEU A 101 3.69 -15.88 -9.87
N ARG A 102 2.55 -15.34 -10.31
CA ARG A 102 1.21 -15.75 -9.87
C ARG A 102 0.90 -17.21 -10.25
N SER A 103 1.42 -17.70 -11.38
CA SER A 103 1.28 -19.10 -11.80
C SER A 103 2.01 -20.10 -10.89
N ASN A 104 2.84 -19.64 -9.96
CA ASN A 104 3.49 -20.49 -8.96
C ASN A 104 3.47 -19.81 -7.57
N PRO A 105 2.34 -19.91 -6.84
CA PRO A 105 2.14 -19.25 -5.54
C PRO A 105 3.18 -19.61 -4.49
N GLU A 106 3.62 -20.87 -4.46
CA GLU A 106 4.66 -21.35 -3.53
C GLU A 106 6.02 -20.69 -3.83
N ARG A 107 6.38 -20.58 -5.10
CA ARG A 107 7.60 -19.87 -5.51
C ARG A 107 7.50 -18.38 -5.18
N TRP A 108 6.36 -17.75 -5.45
CA TRP A 108 6.14 -16.34 -5.10
C TRP A 108 6.29 -16.11 -3.59
N SER A 109 5.60 -16.92 -2.77
CA SER A 109 5.68 -16.85 -1.30
C SER A 109 7.14 -16.94 -0.84
N ARG A 110 7.92 -17.88 -1.36
CA ARG A 110 9.35 -17.99 -1.01
C ARG A 110 10.15 -16.75 -1.40
N ILE A 111 9.92 -16.17 -2.59
CA ILE A 111 10.60 -14.94 -3.02
C ILE A 111 10.25 -13.78 -2.09
N ALA A 112 8.96 -13.54 -1.84
CA ALA A 112 8.51 -12.45 -0.99
C ALA A 112 9.05 -12.59 0.45
N LEU A 113 8.92 -13.77 1.06
CA LEU A 113 9.41 -14.02 2.43
C LEU A 113 10.93 -13.88 2.55
N ASN A 114 11.69 -14.35 1.56
CA ASN A 114 13.14 -14.18 1.55
C ASN A 114 13.55 -12.73 1.30
N ALA A 115 12.83 -12.00 0.44
CA ALA A 115 13.07 -10.58 0.23
C ALA A 115 12.85 -9.77 1.51
N LEU A 116 11.81 -10.08 2.30
CA LEU A 116 11.61 -9.48 3.63
C LEU A 116 12.83 -9.68 4.52
N ARG A 117 13.35 -10.91 4.61
CA ARG A 117 14.55 -11.23 5.42
C ARG A 117 15.81 -10.53 4.91
N GLU A 118 16.04 -10.54 3.59
CA GLU A 118 17.19 -9.87 2.97
C GLU A 118 17.17 -8.36 3.23
N LEU A 119 16.00 -7.73 3.12
CA LEU A 119 15.81 -6.30 3.42
C LEU A 119 15.94 -6.01 4.91
N ALA A 120 15.43 -6.88 5.79
CA ALA A 120 15.59 -6.76 7.24
C ALA A 120 17.03 -6.90 7.71
N ALA A 121 17.88 -7.61 6.96
CA ALA A 121 19.29 -7.80 7.28
C ALA A 121 20.22 -6.77 6.59
N ASP A 122 19.65 -5.79 5.86
CA ASP A 122 20.37 -4.88 4.96
C ASP A 122 21.37 -5.60 4.04
N SER A 123 20.98 -6.80 3.58
CA SER A 123 21.82 -7.69 2.78
C SER A 123 21.03 -8.17 1.55
N PRO A 124 20.93 -7.33 0.50
CA PRO A 124 20.19 -7.66 -0.71
C PRO A 124 20.77 -8.92 -1.39
N GLY A 125 19.92 -9.93 -1.58
CA GLY A 125 20.30 -11.21 -2.17
C GLY A 125 19.46 -11.56 -3.40
N PRO A 126 19.37 -12.86 -3.74
CA PRO A 126 18.65 -13.33 -4.92
C PRO A 126 17.16 -12.96 -4.94
N ALA A 127 16.51 -12.87 -3.77
CA ALA A 127 15.08 -12.55 -3.70
C ALA A 127 14.83 -11.07 -4.03
N VAL A 128 15.60 -10.16 -3.43
CA VAL A 128 15.55 -8.72 -3.76
C VAL A 128 15.93 -8.48 -5.23
N ALA A 129 16.93 -9.19 -5.76
CA ALA A 129 17.30 -9.10 -7.17
C ALA A 129 16.14 -9.55 -8.09
N THR A 130 15.39 -10.58 -7.70
CA THR A 130 14.21 -11.04 -8.46
C THR A 130 13.11 -9.99 -8.49
N LEU A 131 12.84 -9.31 -7.36
CA LEU A 131 11.88 -8.21 -7.31
C LEU A 131 12.33 -7.03 -8.18
N ALA A 132 13.63 -6.70 -8.18
CA ALA A 132 14.18 -5.62 -9.00
C ALA A 132 14.03 -5.92 -10.50
N GLN A 133 14.40 -7.13 -10.93
CA GLN A 133 14.28 -7.57 -12.33
C GLN A 133 12.83 -7.64 -12.82
N SER A 134 11.89 -7.94 -11.92
CA SER A 134 10.47 -7.96 -12.22
C SER A 134 9.84 -6.56 -12.28
N GLY A 135 10.56 -5.52 -11.83
CA GLY A 135 10.05 -4.17 -11.73
C GLY A 135 9.07 -3.99 -10.56
N PHE A 136 9.21 -4.77 -9.48
CA PHE A 136 8.33 -4.76 -8.31
C PHE A 136 8.97 -4.24 -7.04
N LEU A 137 10.30 -4.06 -7.02
CA LEU A 137 11.00 -3.75 -5.77
C LEU A 137 10.52 -2.44 -5.12
N ALA A 138 10.17 -1.42 -5.90
CA ALA A 138 9.67 -0.16 -5.35
C ALA A 138 8.27 -0.34 -4.73
N ALA A 139 7.30 -0.89 -5.48
CA ALA A 139 5.98 -1.23 -4.94
C ALA A 139 6.04 -2.16 -3.71
N PHE A 140 6.96 -3.13 -3.69
CA PHE A 140 7.17 -4.02 -2.54
C PHE A 140 7.69 -3.28 -1.30
N LYS A 141 8.60 -2.31 -1.50
CA LYS A 141 9.08 -1.43 -0.41
C LYS A 141 7.96 -0.52 0.11
N ASP A 142 7.12 -0.03 -0.79
CA ASP A 142 5.96 0.81 -0.44
C ASP A 142 4.95 0.06 0.44
N PHE A 143 4.67 -1.22 0.15
CA PHE A 143 3.85 -2.07 1.04
C PHE A 143 4.37 -2.09 2.49
N ALA A 144 5.68 -2.22 2.68
CA ALA A 144 6.26 -2.25 4.02
C ALA A 144 6.12 -0.90 4.75
N VAL A 145 6.31 0.20 4.03
CA VAL A 145 6.09 1.56 4.53
C VAL A 145 4.62 1.74 4.94
N HIS A 146 3.67 1.33 4.09
CA HIS A 146 2.25 1.40 4.39
C HIS A 146 1.90 0.62 5.66
N THR A 147 2.40 -0.61 5.79
CA THR A 147 2.15 -1.42 6.98
C THR A 147 2.71 -0.77 8.25
N ARG A 148 3.89 -0.11 8.18
CA ARG A 148 4.44 0.66 9.30
C ARG A 148 3.50 1.78 9.72
N TYR A 149 3.08 2.63 8.78
CA TYR A 149 2.22 3.77 9.10
C TYR A 149 0.86 3.34 9.63
N PHE A 150 0.33 2.21 9.15
CA PHE A 150 -0.84 1.60 9.76
C PHE A 150 -0.58 1.24 11.23
N GLN A 151 0.52 0.55 11.55
CA GLN A 151 0.83 0.21 12.94
C GLN A 151 1.02 1.44 13.83
N VAL A 152 1.70 2.48 13.35
CA VAL A 152 1.85 3.74 14.08
C VAL A 152 0.49 4.37 14.37
N THR A 153 -0.36 4.46 13.35
CA THR A 153 -1.71 5.04 13.47
C THR A 153 -2.57 4.22 14.43
N ARG A 154 -2.54 2.88 14.30
CA ARG A 154 -3.23 1.94 15.18
C ARG A 154 -2.84 2.19 16.64
N ASN A 155 -1.55 2.20 16.94
CA ASN A 155 -1.05 2.38 18.31
C ASN A 155 -1.47 3.74 18.89
N LEU A 156 -1.44 4.81 18.08
CA LEU A 156 -1.91 6.14 18.50
C LEU A 156 -3.41 6.13 18.82
N MET A 157 -4.23 5.52 17.97
CA MET A 157 -5.68 5.39 18.19
C MET A 157 -5.99 4.55 19.44
N GLU A 158 -5.33 3.41 19.61
CA GLU A 158 -5.50 2.54 20.78
C GLU A 158 -5.08 3.24 22.08
N SER A 159 -4.00 4.03 22.05
CA SER A 159 -3.59 4.85 23.20
C SER A 159 -4.62 5.92 23.58
N ALA A 160 -5.44 6.35 22.62
CA ALA A 160 -6.56 7.26 22.84
C ALA A 160 -7.85 6.52 23.24
N GLY A 161 -7.80 5.21 23.48
CA GLY A 161 -8.96 4.38 23.83
C GLY A 161 -9.85 4.00 22.64
N ILE A 162 -9.39 4.23 21.41
CA ILE A 162 -10.13 3.87 20.19
C ILE A 162 -9.65 2.50 19.74
N THR A 163 -10.52 1.49 19.79
CA THR A 163 -10.23 0.16 19.25
C THR A 163 -10.12 0.21 17.73
N VAL A 164 -9.02 -0.32 17.20
CA VAL A 164 -8.80 -0.47 15.76
C VAL A 164 -8.85 -1.95 15.41
N PHE A 165 -9.76 -2.31 14.52
CA PHE A 165 -9.86 -3.68 14.01
C PHE A 165 -8.99 -3.80 12.77
N VAL A 166 -8.16 -4.84 12.74
CA VAL A 166 -7.43 -5.21 11.52
C VAL A 166 -8.32 -6.17 10.74
N SER A 167 -8.96 -5.69 9.68
CA SER A 167 -9.45 -6.56 8.60
C SER A 167 -8.22 -7.01 7.80
N GLY A 168 -8.04 -8.32 7.69
CA GLY A 168 -7.08 -8.91 6.76
C GLY A 168 -7.81 -9.87 5.83
N HIS A 169 -7.16 -10.27 4.74
CA HIS A 169 -7.67 -11.34 3.89
C HIS A 169 -7.90 -12.61 4.72
N ALA A 170 -8.82 -13.50 4.34
CA ALA A 170 -9.18 -14.71 5.11
C ALA A 170 -8.00 -15.62 5.51
N SER A 171 -6.82 -15.41 4.92
CA SER A 171 -5.57 -16.12 5.14
C SER A 171 -4.51 -15.36 5.96
N SER A 172 -4.77 -14.14 6.44
CA SER A 172 -3.81 -13.36 7.25
C SER A 172 -4.48 -12.31 8.13
N SER A 173 -3.91 -12.05 9.31
CA SER A 173 -4.25 -10.90 10.16
C SER A 173 -3.41 -9.65 9.86
N THR A 174 -2.63 -9.67 8.78
CA THR A 174 -1.81 -8.53 8.36
C THR A 174 -2.65 -7.59 7.50
N HIS A 175 -2.68 -6.31 7.87
CA HIS A 175 -3.31 -5.25 7.08
C HIS A 175 -2.67 -5.16 5.69
N ASP A 176 -3.46 -4.87 4.66
CA ASP A 176 -3.00 -4.66 3.29
C ASP A 176 -2.20 -5.84 2.70
N ILE A 177 -2.35 -7.06 3.23
CA ILE A 177 -1.59 -8.23 2.78
C ILE A 177 -1.84 -8.57 1.30
N ASP A 178 -2.99 -8.18 0.76
CA ASP A 178 -3.35 -8.29 -0.65
C ASP A 178 -2.41 -7.48 -1.56
N LYS A 179 -1.72 -6.46 -1.02
CA LYS A 179 -0.66 -5.72 -1.76
C LYS A 179 0.55 -6.56 -2.11
N LEU A 180 0.72 -7.74 -1.49
CA LEU A 180 1.73 -8.71 -1.90
C LEU A 180 1.27 -9.61 -3.06
N ASP A 181 0.08 -9.45 -3.62
CA ASP A 181 -0.27 -10.10 -4.89
C ASP A 181 0.61 -9.51 -6.03
N PRO A 182 1.28 -10.34 -6.86
CA PRO A 182 2.07 -9.85 -7.98
C PRO A 182 1.32 -8.89 -8.91
N ILE A 183 0.02 -9.05 -9.10
CA ILE A 183 -0.79 -8.16 -9.95
C ILE A 183 -1.09 -6.85 -9.24
N MET A 184 -1.38 -6.88 -7.94
CA MET A 184 -1.52 -5.66 -7.14
C MET A 184 -0.21 -4.84 -7.15
N LEU A 185 0.95 -5.52 -7.09
CA LEU A 185 2.26 -4.87 -7.25
C LEU A 185 2.42 -4.20 -8.63
N VAL A 186 1.89 -4.79 -9.71
CA VAL A 186 1.84 -4.11 -11.02
C VAL A 186 0.97 -2.85 -10.95
N GLY A 187 -0.26 -2.97 -10.45
CA GLY A 187 -1.19 -1.84 -10.35
C GLY A 187 -0.60 -0.67 -9.57
N TYR A 188 0.03 -0.96 -8.42
CA TYR A 188 0.76 0.03 -7.64
C TYR A 188 1.91 0.66 -8.42
N SER A 189 2.72 -0.15 -9.10
CA SER A 189 3.85 0.36 -9.89
C SER A 189 3.38 1.30 -11.01
N GLU A 190 2.32 0.93 -11.72
CA GLU A 190 1.77 1.76 -12.79
C GLU A 190 1.17 3.07 -12.25
N ARG A 191 0.48 3.00 -11.10
CA ARG A 191 -0.12 4.18 -10.47
C ARG A 191 0.92 5.14 -9.94
N TRP A 192 1.89 4.65 -9.18
CA TRP A 192 2.77 5.50 -8.37
C TRP A 192 4.15 5.71 -8.97
N GLU A 193 4.73 4.70 -9.64
CA GLU A 193 6.02 4.85 -10.32
C GLU A 193 5.85 5.43 -11.71
N ASP A 194 4.93 4.89 -12.51
CA ASP A 194 4.71 5.35 -13.89
C ASP A 194 3.75 6.55 -13.97
N ARG A 195 3.06 6.87 -12.87
CA ARG A 195 2.07 7.97 -12.76
C ARG A 195 0.95 7.85 -13.80
N LYS A 196 0.48 6.62 -14.02
CA LYS A 196 -0.60 6.32 -14.97
C LYS A 196 -1.85 5.89 -14.23
N ASP A 197 -2.99 6.34 -14.73
CA ASP A 197 -4.29 5.91 -14.23
C ASP A 197 -4.82 4.82 -15.17
N THR A 198 -4.53 3.56 -14.84
CA THR A 198 -4.80 2.40 -15.70
C THR A 198 -6.04 1.65 -15.24
N ALA A 199 -6.73 1.00 -16.16
CA ALA A 199 -7.85 0.12 -15.84
C ALA A 199 -7.41 -1.03 -14.93
N LEU A 200 -6.18 -1.51 -15.07
CA LEU A 200 -5.58 -2.45 -14.12
C LEU A 200 -5.53 -1.90 -12.68
N TRP A 201 -5.11 -0.65 -12.49
CA TRP A 201 -5.08 -0.01 -11.17
C TRP A 201 -6.50 0.08 -10.57
N HIS A 202 -7.48 0.50 -11.36
CA HIS A 202 -8.88 0.57 -10.91
C HIS A 202 -9.42 -0.79 -10.49
N ALA A 203 -9.17 -1.85 -11.27
CA ALA A 203 -9.57 -3.20 -10.91
C ALA A 203 -8.88 -3.70 -9.62
N CYS A 204 -7.60 -3.38 -9.44
CA CYS A 204 -6.87 -3.71 -8.22
C CYS A 204 -7.45 -2.97 -7.00
N LEU A 205 -7.82 -1.69 -7.17
CA LEU A 205 -8.40 -0.87 -6.11
C LEU A 205 -9.80 -1.36 -5.70
N GLU A 206 -10.65 -1.72 -6.67
CA GLU A 206 -11.96 -2.31 -6.41
C GLU A 206 -11.83 -3.63 -5.65
N SER A 207 -10.90 -4.49 -6.07
CA SER A 207 -10.60 -5.75 -5.36
C SER A 207 -10.18 -5.47 -3.92
N HIS A 208 -9.26 -4.51 -3.72
CA HIS A 208 -8.76 -4.12 -2.40
C HIS A 208 -9.88 -3.61 -1.48
N TYR A 209 -10.79 -2.77 -1.98
CA TYR A 209 -11.93 -2.28 -1.20
C TYR A 209 -12.97 -3.36 -0.92
N SER A 210 -13.14 -4.34 -1.80
CA SER A 210 -14.08 -5.44 -1.55
C SER A 210 -13.62 -6.38 -0.41
N LEU A 211 -12.31 -6.38 -0.12
CA LEU A 211 -11.67 -7.23 0.89
C LEU A 211 -11.57 -6.60 2.28
N ASN A 212 -11.63 -5.26 2.38
CA ASN A 212 -11.38 -4.49 3.61
C ASN A 212 -12.62 -3.74 4.10
#